data_AF-A0A948AQG9-F1
#
_entry.id   AF-A0A948AQG9-F1
#
_cell.length_a   1.000
_cell.length_b   1.000
_cell.length_c   1.000
_cell.angle_alpha   90.00
_cell.angle_beta   90.00
_cell.angle_gamma   90.00
#
_symmetry.space_group_name_H-M   'P 1'
#
loop_
_entity.id
_entity.type
_entity.pdbx_description
1 polymer ?
#
loop_
_entity_poly.entity_id
_entity_poly.type
_entity_poly.pdbx_seq_one_letter_code
_entity_poly.pdbx_strand_id
1 'polypeptide(L)' 'MNKPKVAGTKPVVLEPASGRHVYCACGESTNQPFCDGSHLLYQKGRSK' A
#
# COMPACT_ATOMS: atom_id res chain seq x y z
N MET A 1 -4.86 -12.83 4.46
CA MET A 1 -4.02 -11.80 3.79
C MET A 1 -2.72 -12.46 3.38
N ASN A 2 -2.34 -12.35 2.10
CA ASN A 2 -1.05 -12.83 1.63
C ASN A 2 0.08 -11.95 2.16
N LYS A 3 1.32 -12.44 2.07
CA LYS A 3 2.52 -11.67 2.43
C LYS A 3 2.54 -10.36 1.63
N PRO A 4 2.69 -9.19 2.29
CA PRO A 4 2.79 -7.91 1.61
C PRO A 4 3.95 -7.87 0.60
N LYS A 5 3.76 -7.13 -0.49
CA LYS A 5 4.81 -6.86 -1.48
C LYS A 5 5.69 -5.71 -1.00
N VAL A 6 7.00 -5.80 -1.26
CA VAL A 6 7.90 -4.66 -1.01
C VAL A 6 7.63 -3.61 -2.10
N ALA A 7 7.03 -2.49 -1.71
CA ALA A 7 6.72 -1.39 -2.63
C ALA A 7 7.96 -0.56 -3.00
N GLY A 8 8.93 -0.50 -2.10
CA GLY A 8 10.21 0.19 -2.29
C GLY A 8 11.14 -0.07 -1.10
N THR A 9 12.44 0.14 -1.30
CA THR A 9 13.48 -0.05 -0.28
C THR A 9 13.98 1.26 0.32
N LYS A 10 13.48 2.39 -0.15
CA LYS A 10 13.83 3.74 0.31
C LYS A 10 12.60 4.38 0.99
N PRO A 11 12.81 5.18 2.04
CA PRO A 11 11.72 5.91 2.67
C PRO A 11 11.14 6.98 1.72
N VAL A 12 9.84 7.24 1.85
CA VAL A 12 9.18 8.37 1.21
C VAL A 12 9.05 9.46 2.27
N VAL A 13 9.70 10.60 2.04
CA VAL A 13 9.58 11.79 2.91
C VAL A 13 8.34 12.56 2.48
N LEU A 14 7.51 12.94 3.46
CA LEU A 14 6.25 13.65 3.24
C LEU A 14 6.18 14.85 4.17
N GLU A 15 5.57 15.93 3.70
CA GLU A 15 5.08 16.99 4.57
C GLU A 15 3.71 16.57 5.12
N PRO A 16 3.51 16.52 6.45
CA PRO A 16 2.24 16.10 7.01
C PRO A 16 1.16 17.17 6.75
N ALA A 17 0.23 16.85 5.86
CA ALA A 17 -1.00 17.62 5.73
C ALA A 17 -1.91 17.35 6.94
N SER A 18 -2.66 18.36 7.38
CA SER A 18 -3.68 18.18 8.41
C SER A 18 -4.80 17.27 7.89
N GLY A 19 -5.22 16.29 8.69
CA GLY A 19 -6.35 15.42 8.37
C GLY A 19 -6.07 13.95 8.60
N ARG A 20 -6.95 13.11 8.06
CA ARG A 20 -6.83 11.65 8.16
C ARG A 20 -6.14 11.10 6.92
N HIS A 21 -5.09 10.33 7.14
CA HIS A 21 -4.41 9.58 6.09
C HIS A 21 -4.60 8.08 6.26
N VAL A 22 -4.55 7.36 5.14
CA VAL A 22 -4.61 5.90 5.11
C VAL A 22 -3.37 5.38 4.39
N TYR A 23 -2.49 4.72 5.13
CA TYR A 23 -1.25 4.16 4.60
C TYR A 23 -1.48 2.77 3.99
N CYS A 24 -0.72 2.47 2.95
CA CYS A 24 -0.75 1.15 2.32
C CYS A 24 0.02 0.13 3.16
N ALA A 25 -0.65 -0.96 3.56
CA ALA A 25 -0.02 -2.08 4.27
C ALA A 25 0.22 -3.33 3.40
N CYS A 26 -0.37 -3.38 2.20
CA CYS A 26 -0.29 -4.55 1.32
C CYS A 26 0.87 -4.50 0.31
N GLY A 27 1.40 -3.31 0.03
CA GLY A 27 2.45 -3.11 -0.96
C GLY A 27 2.01 -3.01 -2.42
N GLU A 28 0.72 -3.16 -2.73
CA GLU A 28 0.19 -3.20 -4.11
C GLU A 28 -0.33 -1.86 -4.62
N SER A 29 -0.39 -0.83 -3.78
CA SER A 29 -0.85 0.50 -4.20
C SER A 29 0.10 1.11 -5.22
N THR A 30 -0.44 1.79 -6.23
CA THR A 30 0.30 2.62 -7.18
C THR A 30 0.52 4.04 -6.64
N ASN A 31 -0.22 4.44 -5.60
CA ASN A 31 -0.15 5.74 -4.94
C ASN A 31 0.59 5.68 -3.59
N GLN A 32 1.71 4.96 -3.53
CA GLN A 32 2.51 4.84 -2.31
C GLN A 32 2.97 6.23 -1.81
N PRO A 33 2.96 6.47 -0.48
CA PRO A 33 2.77 5.50 0.61
C PRO A 33 1.31 5.29 1.03
N PHE A 34 0.35 5.88 0.31
CA PHE A 34 -1.06 5.86 0.66
C PHE A 34 -1.80 4.66 0.06
N CYS A 35 -2.96 4.34 0.63
CA CYS A 35 -3.82 3.28 0.12
C CYS A 35 -4.73 3.81 -1.00
N ASP A 36 -4.81 3.07 -2.10
CA ASP A 36 -5.73 3.33 -3.24
C ASP A 36 -6.79 2.23 -3.46
N GLY A 37 -6.82 1.21 -2.61
CA GLY A 37 -7.75 0.08 -2.73
C GLY A 37 -7.24 -1.10 -3.56
N SER A 38 -6.03 -1.04 -4.14
CA SER A 38 -5.44 -2.16 -4.92
C SER A 38 -5.40 -3.50 -4.18
N HIS A 39 -5.39 -3.46 -2.84
CA HIS A 39 -5.45 -4.65 -2.00
C HIS A 39 -6.72 -5.50 -2.22
N LEU A 40 -7.83 -4.93 -2.70
CA LEU A 40 -9.07 -5.66 -2.96
C LEU A 40 -8.97 -6.58 -4.19
N LEU A 41 -8.13 -6.20 -5.16
CA LEU A 41 -7.91 -6.96 -6.39
C LEU A 41 -6.88 -8.08 -6.17
N TYR A 42 -5.75 -7.75 -5.55
CA TYR A 42 -4.64 -8.70 -5.38
C TYR A 42 -4.87 -9.76 -4.31
N GLN A 43 -5.73 -9.52 -3.31
CA GLN A 43 -6.05 -10.54 -2.30
C GLN A 43 -6.87 -11.72 -2.85
N LYS A 44 -7.49 -11.58 -4.03
CA LYS A 44 -8.31 -12.65 -4.67
C LYS A 44 -7.54 -13.54 -5.65
N GLY A 45 -6.29 -13.19 -5.99
CA GLY A 45 -5.55 -13.82 -7.10
C GLY A 45 -4.43 -14.79 -6.73
N ARG A 46 -4.24 -15.15 -5.46
CA ARG A 46 -3.16 -16.08 -5.04
C ARG A 46 -3.74 -17.41 -4.58
N SER A 47 -4.21 -18.22 -5.55
CA SER A 47 -4.21 -19.67 -5.37
C SER A 47 -2.76 -20.10 -5.26
N LYS A 48 -2.37 -20.52 -4.05
CA LYS A 48 -1.11 -21.19 -3.67
C LYS A 48 0.13 -20.86 -4.50
#